data_AF-A0A920CGG4-F1
#
_entry.id   AF-A0A920CGG4-F1
#
_cell.length_a   1.000
_cell.length_b   1.000
_cell.length_c   1.000
_cell.angle_alpha   90.00
_cell.angle_beta   90.00
_cell.angle_gamma   90.00
#
_symmetry.space_group_name_H-M   'P 1'
#
loop_
_entity.id
_entity.type
_entity.pdbx_description
1 polymer ?
#
loop_
_entity_poly.entity_id
_entity_poly.type
_entity_poly.pdbx_seq_one_letter_code
_entity_poly.pdbx_strand_id
1 'polypeptide(L)'
;MKVEKIPIDLDKRRHLVYDLSAIYDLEQSYGSFNLAVRSVRIDAFDDTARMLYFGLRHEDSTLTEAFVDQHINVTNRIEIVGKIIDAISKSLPEKNKQQNDLSANQTPNNDGGNAPWEWDWLYYFGTVLLGMSEAVFWSCTPRKLFALMDVHRKYHGGDESQSPEYQKAQAWVDQYI
;
A
#
# COMPACT_ATOMS: atom_id res chain seq x y z
N MET A 1 7.87 6.94 -10.44
CA MET A 1 7.21 7.65 -9.33
C MET A 1 8.23 7.94 -8.24
N LYS A 2 8.27 9.17 -7.72
CA LYS A 2 9.12 9.51 -6.56
C LYS A 2 8.36 9.12 -5.29
N VAL A 3 9.02 8.46 -4.36
CA VAL A 3 8.47 8.19 -3.03
C VAL A 3 8.47 9.48 -2.24
N GLU A 4 7.29 9.91 -1.77
CA GLU A 4 7.16 11.08 -0.93
C GLU A 4 7.56 10.74 0.51
N LYS A 5 8.51 11.49 1.03
CA LYS A 5 9.13 11.29 2.34
C LYS A 5 8.68 12.40 3.29
N ILE A 6 8.08 12.05 4.42
CA ILE A 6 7.61 13.05 5.40
C ILE A 6 8.67 13.30 6.46
N PRO A 7 9.24 14.52 6.57
CA PRO A 7 10.26 14.79 7.56
C PRO A 7 9.66 14.82 8.98
N ILE A 8 10.32 14.16 9.91
CA ILE A 8 9.99 14.15 11.33
C ILE A 8 11.26 14.37 12.16
N ASP A 9 11.15 15.19 13.21
CA ASP A 9 12.25 15.46 14.13
C ASP A 9 11.94 14.71 15.43
N LEU A 10 12.78 13.70 15.74
CA LEU A 10 12.71 12.92 16.97
C LEU A 10 14.00 13.13 17.78
N ASP A 11 14.99 12.26 17.58
CA ASP A 11 16.37 12.38 18.03
C ASP A 11 17.22 13.16 17.00
N LYS A 12 17.00 12.82 15.73
CA LYS A 12 17.53 13.47 14.54
C LYS A 12 16.41 13.66 13.53
N ARG A 13 16.67 14.44 12.50
CA ARG A 13 15.76 14.55 11.37
C ARG A 13 15.71 13.21 10.62
N ARG A 14 14.54 12.60 10.59
CA ARG A 14 14.23 11.33 9.91
C ARG A 14 13.12 11.57 8.88
N HIS A 15 12.86 10.57 8.04
CA HIS A 15 11.73 10.61 7.12
C HIS A 15 10.82 9.39 7.26
N LEU A 16 9.52 9.64 7.27
CA LEU A 16 8.50 8.60 7.31
C LEU A 16 8.10 8.16 5.90
N VAL A 17 8.06 6.84 5.73
CA VAL A 17 7.54 6.15 4.56
C VAL A 17 6.92 4.84 5.03
N TYR A 18 5.72 4.53 4.52
CA TYR A 18 5.09 3.23 4.74
C TYR A 18 5.24 2.38 3.48
N ASP A 19 6.24 1.51 3.48
CA ASP A 19 6.46 0.52 2.44
C ASP A 19 5.59 -0.73 2.65
N LEU A 20 5.64 -1.67 1.71
CA LEU A 20 4.88 -2.92 1.79
C LEU A 20 5.29 -3.75 3.01
N SER A 21 6.56 -3.71 3.41
CA SER A 21 7.02 -4.41 4.62
C SER A 21 6.34 -3.87 5.88
N ALA A 22 6.27 -2.55 6.01
CA ALA A 22 5.64 -1.90 7.15
C ALA A 22 4.15 -2.21 7.22
N ILE A 23 3.46 -2.18 6.07
CA ILE A 23 2.03 -2.46 6.01
C ILE A 23 1.74 -3.93 6.31
N TYR A 24 2.55 -4.85 5.79
CA TYR A 24 2.43 -6.27 6.10
C TYR A 24 2.55 -6.53 7.60
N ASP A 25 3.59 -6.00 8.25
CA ASP A 25 3.81 -6.24 9.69
C ASP A 25 2.75 -5.56 10.57
N LEU A 26 2.25 -4.39 10.16
CA LEU A 26 1.12 -3.75 10.83
C LEU A 26 -0.14 -4.59 10.71
N GLU A 27 -0.40 -5.19 9.56
CA GLU A 27 -1.52 -6.10 9.37
C GLU A 27 -1.39 -7.36 10.24
N GLN A 28 -0.20 -7.95 10.35
CA GLN A 28 0.04 -9.07 11.26
C GLN A 28 -0.16 -8.68 12.73
N SER A 29 0.19 -7.45 13.10
CA SER A 29 0.11 -6.97 14.49
C SER A 29 -1.31 -6.57 14.92
N TYR A 30 -2.10 -6.02 14.00
CA TYR A 30 -3.44 -5.45 14.29
C TYR A 30 -4.59 -6.24 13.66
N GLY A 31 -4.30 -7.28 12.88
CA GLY A 31 -5.26 -8.05 12.08
C GLY A 31 -5.66 -7.38 10.76
N SER A 32 -5.64 -6.05 10.68
CA SER A 32 -5.78 -5.32 9.42
C SER A 32 -5.04 -3.99 9.45
N PHE A 33 -4.53 -3.55 8.30
CA PHE A 33 -3.93 -2.23 8.19
C PHE A 33 -4.91 -1.10 8.57
N ASN A 34 -6.19 -1.21 8.21
CA ASN A 34 -7.20 -0.22 8.57
C ASN A 34 -7.43 -0.12 10.08
N LEU A 35 -7.33 -1.23 10.81
CA LEU A 35 -7.39 -1.23 12.27
C LEU A 35 -6.14 -0.57 12.88
N ALA A 36 -4.95 -0.81 12.33
CA ALA A 36 -3.72 -0.14 12.74
C ALA A 36 -3.78 1.37 12.54
N VAL A 37 -4.33 1.85 11.42
CA VAL A 37 -4.49 3.30 11.20
C VAL A 37 -5.50 3.90 12.18
N ARG A 38 -6.58 3.17 12.52
CA ARG A 38 -7.61 3.63 13.48
C ARG A 38 -7.13 3.62 14.94
N SER A 39 -6.13 2.81 15.28
CA SER A 39 -5.55 2.79 16.63
C SER A 39 -4.66 3.99 16.90
N VAL A 40 -4.16 4.68 15.85
CA VAL A 40 -3.43 5.94 15.99
C VAL A 40 -4.36 7.02 16.54
N ARG A 41 -4.21 7.30 17.83
CA ARG A 41 -4.95 8.36 18.52
C ARG A 41 -4.04 9.15 19.44
N ILE A 42 -4.45 10.38 19.73
CA ILE A 42 -3.74 11.30 20.61
C ILE A 42 -3.58 10.76 22.05
N ASP A 43 -4.44 9.85 22.48
CA ASP A 43 -4.46 9.20 23.80
C ASP A 43 -3.82 7.79 23.82
N ALA A 44 -3.49 7.23 22.65
CA ALA A 44 -2.94 5.89 22.51
C ALA A 44 -1.43 5.96 22.20
N PHE A 45 -0.61 6.03 23.26
CA PHE A 45 0.84 6.21 23.16
C PHE A 45 1.51 5.00 22.47
N ASP A 46 1.24 3.79 22.96
CA ASP A 46 1.84 2.56 22.44
C ASP A 46 1.57 2.36 20.94
N ASP A 47 0.33 2.58 20.50
CA ASP A 47 -0.05 2.42 19.09
C ASP A 47 0.58 3.49 18.20
N THR A 48 0.68 4.73 18.70
CA THR A 48 1.36 5.81 17.98
C THR A 48 2.85 5.53 17.85
N ALA A 49 3.50 5.03 18.91
CA ALA A 49 4.90 4.63 18.89
C ALA A 49 5.16 3.49 17.91
N ARG A 50 4.30 2.47 17.91
CA ARG A 50 4.40 1.34 16.98
C ARG A 50 4.26 1.77 15.53
N MET A 51 3.27 2.60 15.23
CA MET A 51 3.06 3.13 13.88
C MET A 51 4.25 3.97 13.42
N LEU A 52 4.76 4.83 14.29
CA LEU A 52 5.96 5.62 14.02
C LEU A 52 7.20 4.74 13.77
N TYR A 53 7.38 3.68 14.57
CA TYR A 53 8.46 2.71 14.40
C TYR A 53 8.44 2.05 13.02
N PHE A 54 7.29 1.50 12.60
CA PHE A 54 7.17 0.87 11.29
C PHE A 54 7.39 1.84 10.14
N GLY A 55 6.98 3.11 10.28
CA GLY A 55 7.24 4.16 9.28
C GLY A 55 8.71 4.59 9.16
N LEU A 56 9.56 4.30 10.15
CA LEU A 56 10.98 4.71 10.19
C LEU A 56 11.96 3.57 9.92
N ARG A 57 11.51 2.32 10.02
CA ARG A 57 12.36 1.13 9.91
C ARG A 57 13.15 1.05 8.61
N HIS A 58 12.62 1.61 7.52
CA HIS A 58 13.28 1.66 6.23
C HIS A 58 14.54 2.56 6.22
N GLU A 59 14.69 3.51 7.14
CA GLU A 59 15.88 4.35 7.26
C GLU A 59 16.94 3.76 8.21
N ASP A 60 16.51 2.94 9.17
CA ASP A 60 17.36 2.50 10.28
C ASP A 60 16.92 1.12 10.78
N SER A 61 17.68 0.09 10.40
CA SER A 61 17.42 -1.29 10.79
C SER A 61 17.72 -1.57 12.27
N THR A 62 18.38 -0.64 12.97
CA THR A 62 18.72 -0.79 14.39
C THR A 62 17.71 -0.13 15.32
N LEU A 63 16.73 0.59 14.76
CA LEU A 63 15.67 1.25 15.51
C LEU A 63 14.79 0.22 16.25
N THR A 64 14.33 0.57 17.44
CA THR A 64 13.41 -0.26 18.24
C THR A 64 12.15 0.52 18.60
N GLU A 65 11.03 -0.19 18.80
CA GLU A 65 9.77 0.42 19.24
C GLU A 65 9.92 1.17 20.56
N ALA A 66 10.66 0.60 21.52
CA ALA A 66 10.94 1.23 22.81
C ALA A 66 11.73 2.55 22.69
N PHE A 67 12.67 2.64 21.75
CA PHE A 67 13.39 3.89 21.51
C PHE A 67 12.45 4.97 20.97
N VAL A 68 11.57 4.61 20.05
CA VAL A 68 10.61 5.54 19.46
C VAL A 68 9.64 6.05 20.52
N ASP A 69 9.11 5.16 21.35
CA ASP A 69 8.17 5.49 22.43
C ASP A 69 8.76 6.52 23.41
N GLN A 70 10.02 6.37 23.81
CA GLN A 70 10.71 7.32 24.69
C GLN A 70 10.84 8.74 24.12
N HIS A 71 10.75 8.88 22.79
CA HIS A 71 10.83 10.18 22.11
C HIS A 71 9.45 10.80 21.86
N ILE A 72 8.37 10.10 22.19
CA ILE A 72 7.00 10.63 22.14
C ILE A 72 6.66 11.23 23.50
N ASN A 73 6.19 12.47 23.49
CA ASN A 73 5.73 13.17 24.68
C ASN A 73 4.44 13.94 24.42
N VAL A 74 3.86 14.48 25.50
CA VAL A 74 2.56 15.18 25.45
C VAL A 74 2.59 16.38 24.49
N THR A 75 3.75 17.01 24.32
CA THR A 75 3.95 18.24 23.54
C THR A 75 4.09 17.97 22.04
N ASN A 76 4.83 16.94 21.64
CA ASN A 76 5.08 16.62 20.22
C ASN A 76 4.05 15.64 19.61
N ARG A 77 3.25 14.94 20.43
CA ARG A 77 2.35 13.88 19.93
C ARG A 77 1.37 14.31 18.85
N ILE A 78 0.81 15.52 18.94
CA ILE A 78 -0.17 16.01 17.96
C ILE A 78 0.49 16.14 16.60
N GLU A 79 1.72 16.64 16.56
CA GLU A 79 2.51 16.74 15.35
C GLU A 79 2.88 15.35 14.81
N ILE A 80 3.31 14.43 15.69
CA ILE A 80 3.67 13.06 15.31
C ILE A 80 2.49 12.34 14.66
N VAL A 81 1.32 12.37 15.31
CA VAL A 81 0.08 11.77 14.77
C VAL A 81 -0.26 12.38 13.41
N GLY A 82 -0.18 13.71 13.28
CA GLY A 82 -0.40 14.38 12.01
C GLY A 82 0.56 13.92 10.90
N LYS A 83 1.85 13.78 11.22
CA LYS A 83 2.88 13.31 10.27
C LYS A 83 2.68 11.83 9.90
N ILE A 84 2.26 10.99 10.83
CA ILE A 84 1.90 9.58 10.56
C ILE A 84 0.76 9.52 9.55
N ILE A 85 -0.33 10.26 9.80
CA ILE A 85 -1.51 10.27 8.91
C ILE A 85 -1.15 10.81 7.51
N ASP A 86 -0.34 11.86 7.43
CA ASP A 86 0.13 12.42 6.16
C ASP A 86 1.01 11.41 5.40
N ALA A 87 1.96 10.77 6.08
CA ALA A 87 2.84 9.76 5.48
C ALA A 87 2.06 8.54 4.96
N ILE A 88 1.05 8.07 5.69
CA ILE A 88 0.16 6.99 5.23
C ILE A 88 -0.59 7.43 3.96
N SER A 89 -1.21 8.61 3.99
CA SER A 89 -2.00 9.14 2.87
C SER A 89 -1.17 9.28 1.59
N LYS A 90 0.11 9.66 1.72
CA LYS A 90 1.07 9.73 0.60
C LYS A 90 1.59 8.36 0.17
N SER A 91 1.64 7.38 1.05
CA SER A 91 2.12 6.03 0.73
C SER A 91 1.06 5.18 0.03
N LEU A 92 -0.22 5.45 0.28
CA LEU A 92 -1.35 4.77 -0.35
C LEU A 92 -1.69 5.37 -1.73
N PRO A 93 -2.27 4.56 -2.64
CA PRO A 93 -2.81 5.06 -3.90
C PRO A 93 -3.97 6.02 -3.64
N GLU A 94 -4.13 7.01 -4.51
CA GLU A 94 -5.29 7.91 -4.47
C GLU A 94 -6.54 7.13 -4.85
N LYS A 95 -7.65 7.33 -4.10
CA LYS A 95 -8.94 6.73 -4.44
C LYS A 95 -9.47 7.35 -5.74
N ASN A 96 -9.13 6.76 -6.88
CA ASN A 96 -9.75 7.09 -8.17
C ASN A 96 -11.11 6.39 -8.28
N LYS A 97 -12.12 7.12 -8.78
CA LYS A 97 -13.51 6.64 -8.98
C LYS A 97 -13.64 5.44 -9.95
N GLN A 98 -12.55 5.00 -10.59
CA GLN A 98 -12.50 3.84 -11.50
C GLN A 98 -12.12 2.53 -10.77
N GLN A 99 -12.03 2.54 -9.44
CA GLN A 99 -11.82 1.35 -8.61
C GLN A 99 -13.14 0.64 -8.26
N ASN A 100 -14.13 0.69 -9.15
CA ASN A 100 -15.42 -0.01 -8.99
C ASN A 100 -15.45 -1.37 -9.71
N ASP A 101 -14.52 -1.65 -10.63
CA ASP A 101 -14.56 -2.89 -11.44
C ASP A 101 -13.67 -4.01 -10.89
N LEU A 102 -12.97 -3.78 -9.76
CA LEU A 102 -11.95 -4.70 -9.25
C LEU A 102 -12.38 -5.53 -8.03
N SER A 103 -13.58 -5.33 -7.52
CA SER A 103 -14.15 -6.09 -6.40
C SER A 103 -15.12 -7.20 -6.83
N ALA A 104 -15.38 -7.38 -8.13
CA ALA A 104 -16.40 -8.32 -8.61
C ALA A 104 -16.04 -9.82 -8.51
N ASN A 105 -14.78 -10.17 -8.20
CA ASN A 105 -14.36 -11.56 -8.01
C ASN A 105 -13.65 -11.79 -6.65
N GLN A 106 -14.11 -11.12 -5.59
CA GLN A 106 -13.76 -11.49 -4.23
C GLN A 106 -14.86 -12.38 -3.64
N THR A 107 -14.43 -13.51 -3.07
CA THR A 107 -15.25 -14.49 -2.35
C THR A 107 -16.26 -13.86 -1.38
N PRO A 108 -17.42 -14.49 -1.15
CA PRO A 108 -18.49 -13.91 -0.38
C PRO A 108 -18.19 -14.02 1.11
N ASN A 109 -17.55 -13.03 1.71
CA ASN A 109 -17.59 -12.76 3.16
C ASN A 109 -17.33 -11.26 3.38
N ASN A 110 -18.40 -10.47 3.22
CA ASN A 110 -18.42 -9.04 3.43
C ASN A 110 -18.47 -8.70 4.93
N ASP A 111 -17.31 -8.47 5.53
CA ASP A 111 -17.19 -7.60 6.71
C ASP A 111 -16.67 -6.23 6.24
N GLY A 112 -17.59 -5.27 6.17
CA GLY A 112 -17.40 -3.96 5.55
C GLY A 112 -16.10 -3.26 5.93
N GLY A 113 -15.23 -3.10 4.93
CA GLY A 113 -14.09 -2.16 4.95
C GLY A 113 -12.81 -2.65 5.64
N ASN A 114 -12.73 -3.91 6.08
CA ASN A 114 -11.55 -4.47 6.78
C ASN A 114 -10.93 -5.68 6.06
N ALA A 115 -11.22 -5.90 4.78
CA ALA A 115 -10.64 -7.00 4.04
C ALA A 115 -9.09 -6.92 4.10
N PRO A 116 -8.42 -8.01 4.50
CA PRO A 116 -6.96 -8.09 4.53
C PRO A 116 -6.41 -7.98 3.10
N TRP A 117 -5.14 -7.61 2.99
CA TRP A 117 -4.50 -7.50 1.68
C TRP A 117 -4.22 -8.90 1.14
N GLU A 118 -4.41 -9.09 -0.17
CA GLU A 118 -4.11 -10.33 -0.87
C GLU A 118 -2.58 -10.45 -1.09
N TRP A 119 -1.83 -10.66 -0.01
CA TRP A 119 -0.36 -10.60 -0.01
C TRP A 119 0.29 -11.60 -0.96
N ASP A 120 -0.24 -12.83 -1.06
CA ASP A 120 0.28 -13.84 -1.97
C ASP A 120 0.19 -13.39 -3.42
N TRP A 121 -0.94 -12.78 -3.79
CA TRP A 121 -1.14 -12.26 -5.12
C TRP A 121 -0.29 -11.01 -5.37
N LEU A 122 -0.19 -10.08 -4.41
CA LEU A 122 0.66 -8.89 -4.53
C LEU A 122 2.14 -9.27 -4.68
N TYR A 123 2.60 -10.27 -3.92
CA TYR A 123 3.95 -10.79 -3.98
C TYR A 123 4.24 -11.44 -5.34
N TYR A 124 3.33 -12.31 -5.81
CA TYR A 124 3.40 -12.90 -7.15
C TYR A 124 3.44 -11.81 -8.24
N PHE A 125 2.54 -10.83 -8.18
CA PHE A 125 2.47 -9.76 -9.15
C PHE A 125 3.77 -8.94 -9.19
N GLY A 126 4.27 -8.54 -8.01
CA GLY A 126 5.48 -7.73 -7.90
C GLY A 126 6.74 -8.47 -8.35
N THR A 127 6.93 -9.72 -7.91
CA THR A 127 8.17 -10.46 -8.16
C THR A 127 8.19 -11.18 -9.49
N VAL A 128 7.07 -11.80 -9.89
CA VAL A 128 6.99 -12.60 -11.12
C VAL A 128 6.58 -11.75 -12.31
N LEU A 129 5.45 -11.03 -12.23
CA LEU A 129 4.92 -10.29 -13.39
C LEU A 129 5.70 -9.00 -13.66
N LEU A 130 6.03 -8.24 -12.62
CA LEU A 130 6.84 -7.02 -12.76
C LEU A 130 8.36 -7.28 -12.72
N GLY A 131 8.79 -8.51 -12.41
CA GLY A 131 10.20 -8.88 -12.36
C GLY A 131 11.01 -8.16 -11.27
N MET A 132 10.38 -7.72 -10.17
CA MET A 132 11.09 -7.07 -9.07
C MET A 132 11.85 -8.11 -8.24
N SER A 133 13.07 -7.74 -7.80
CA SER A 133 13.69 -8.48 -6.70
C SER A 133 12.88 -8.33 -5.41
N GLU A 134 12.94 -9.31 -4.52
CA GLU A 134 12.25 -9.30 -3.23
C GLU A 134 12.54 -8.04 -2.39
N ALA A 135 13.80 -7.61 -2.30
CA ALA A 135 14.17 -6.39 -1.57
C ALA A 135 13.49 -5.12 -2.16
N VAL A 136 13.39 -5.04 -3.48
CA VAL A 136 12.70 -3.94 -4.17
C VAL A 136 11.19 -4.00 -3.96
N PHE A 137 10.61 -5.21 -3.91
CA PHE A 137 9.20 -5.39 -3.61
C PHE A 137 8.88 -4.88 -2.21
N TRP A 138 9.56 -5.38 -1.18
CA TRP A 138 9.26 -5.01 0.21
C TRP A 138 9.52 -3.54 0.55
N SER A 139 10.51 -2.92 -0.09
CA SER A 139 10.81 -1.49 0.05
C SER A 139 9.92 -0.58 -0.82
N CYS A 140 9.02 -1.15 -1.63
CA CYS A 140 8.11 -0.40 -2.47
C CYS A 140 6.97 0.19 -1.64
N THR A 141 6.45 1.38 -2.02
CA THR A 141 5.20 1.87 -1.45
C THR A 141 4.00 1.30 -2.21
N PRO A 142 2.83 1.10 -1.56
CA PRO A 142 1.61 0.71 -2.25
C PRO A 142 1.29 1.58 -3.45
N ARG A 143 1.38 2.91 -3.30
CA ARG A 143 1.15 3.87 -4.39
C ARG A 143 1.93 3.50 -5.65
N LYS A 144 3.21 3.15 -5.49
CA LYS A 144 4.07 2.76 -6.61
C LYS A 144 3.65 1.40 -7.18
N LEU A 145 3.38 0.41 -6.32
CA LEU A 145 2.96 -0.93 -6.77
C LEU A 145 1.64 -0.85 -7.58
N PHE A 146 0.61 -0.21 -7.02
CA PHE A 146 -0.69 -0.06 -7.68
C PHE A 146 -0.58 0.74 -8.99
N ALA A 147 0.23 1.80 -9.04
CA ALA A 147 0.47 2.52 -10.30
C ALA A 147 1.11 1.61 -11.39
N LEU A 148 2.03 0.72 -11.01
CA LEU A 148 2.61 -0.24 -11.95
C LEU A 148 1.60 -1.31 -12.38
N MET A 149 0.72 -1.73 -11.48
CA MET A 149 -0.38 -2.63 -11.80
C MET A 149 -1.35 -2.01 -12.81
N ASP A 150 -1.71 -0.74 -12.63
CA ASP A 150 -2.58 -0.01 -13.56
C ASP A 150 -1.94 0.12 -14.94
N VAL A 151 -0.64 0.40 -14.99
CA VAL A 151 0.12 0.41 -16.25
C VAL A 151 0.15 -0.98 -16.89
N HIS A 152 0.47 -2.03 -16.13
CA HIS A 152 0.48 -3.39 -16.63
C HIS A 152 -0.89 -3.78 -17.21
N ARG A 153 -1.99 -3.48 -16.51
CA ARG A 153 -3.36 -3.71 -17.02
C ARG A 153 -3.64 -2.90 -18.28
N LYS A 154 -3.20 -1.65 -18.37
CA LYS A 154 -3.39 -0.84 -19.57
C LYS A 154 -2.72 -1.43 -20.81
N TYR A 155 -1.55 -2.06 -20.66
CA TYR A 155 -0.79 -2.61 -21.79
C TYR A 155 -1.03 -4.09 -22.06
N HIS A 156 -1.35 -4.88 -21.03
CA HIS A 156 -1.54 -6.34 -21.12
C HIS A 156 -2.99 -6.79 -20.90
N GLY A 157 -3.83 -5.93 -20.31
CA GLY A 157 -5.27 -6.15 -20.14
C GLY A 157 -6.11 -5.38 -21.17
N GLY A 158 -5.49 -4.93 -22.26
CA GLY A 158 -6.20 -4.38 -23.41
C GLY A 158 -7.05 -5.45 -24.06
N ASP A 159 -8.35 -5.41 -23.74
CA ASP A 159 -9.50 -5.85 -24.51
C ASP A 159 -9.13 -6.55 -25.85
N GLU A 160 -8.95 -7.88 -25.83
CA GLU A 160 -8.83 -8.69 -27.07
C GLU A 160 -10.04 -8.45 -28.00
N SER A 161 -11.15 -7.92 -27.46
CA SER A 161 -12.37 -7.50 -28.15
C SER A 161 -12.22 -6.34 -29.14
N GLN A 162 -11.12 -5.57 -29.11
CA GLN A 162 -10.98 -4.34 -29.94
C GLN A 162 -9.74 -4.32 -30.85
N SER A 163 -9.06 -5.45 -31.05
CA SER A 163 -8.06 -5.54 -32.13
C SER A 163 -8.76 -5.50 -33.51
N PRO A 164 -8.27 -4.72 -34.49
CA PRO A 164 -8.75 -4.77 -35.88
C PRO A 164 -8.67 -6.16 -36.51
N GLU A 165 -7.77 -7.02 -36.03
CA GLU A 165 -7.68 -8.43 -36.44
C GLU A 165 -8.83 -9.28 -35.86
N TYR A 166 -9.29 -8.99 -34.64
CA TYR A 166 -10.42 -9.69 -34.01
C TYR A 166 -11.75 -9.33 -34.67
N GLN A 167 -11.95 -8.05 -34.99
CA GLN A 167 -13.13 -7.58 -35.75
C GLN A 167 -13.17 -8.17 -37.17
N LYS A 168 -11.99 -8.33 -37.81
CA LYS A 168 -11.90 -9.07 -39.08
C LYS A 168 -12.30 -10.53 -38.88
N ALA A 169 -11.75 -11.22 -37.88
CA ALA A 169 -12.04 -12.63 -37.64
C ALA A 169 -13.53 -12.92 -37.39
N GLN A 170 -14.25 -12.03 -36.67
CA GLN A 170 -15.69 -12.15 -36.46
C GLN A 170 -16.51 -11.89 -37.74
N ALA A 171 -16.09 -10.94 -38.59
CA ALA A 171 -16.77 -10.67 -39.85
C ALA A 171 -16.73 -11.86 -40.84
N TRP A 172 -15.76 -12.77 -40.73
CA TRP A 172 -15.69 -13.99 -41.55
C TRP A 172 -16.60 -15.12 -41.07
N VAL A 173 -17.01 -15.13 -39.80
CA VAL A 173 -17.85 -16.19 -39.22
C VAL A 173 -19.32 -16.00 -39.59
N ASP A 174 -19.79 -14.76 -39.72
CA ASP A 174 -21.18 -14.44 -40.06
C ASP A 174 -21.53 -14.61 -41.55
N GLN A 175 -20.56 -14.97 -42.41
CA GLN A 175 -20.79 -15.12 -43.85
C GLN A 175 -21.18 -16.54 -44.28
N TYR A 176 -21.31 -17.48 -43.34
CA TYR A 176 -21.57 -18.91 -43.59
C TYR A 176 -22.76 -19.52 -42.81
N ILE A 177 -23.77 -18.73 -42.47
CA ILE A 177 -25.08 -19.21 -41.98
C ILE A 177 -26.18 -18.63 -42.88
#